data_AF-A0AAU6NRY5-F1
#
_entry.id   AF-A0AAU6NRY5-F1
#
_cell.length_a   1.000
_cell.length_b   1.000
_cell.length_c   1.000
_cell.angle_alpha   90.00
_cell.angle_beta   90.00
_cell.angle_gamma   90.00
#
_symmetry.space_group_name_H-M   'P 1'
#
loop_
_entity.id
_entity.type
_entity.pdbx_description
1 polymer ?
#
loop_
_entity_poly.entity_id
_entity_poly.type
_entity_poly.pdbx_seq_one_letter_code
_entity_poly.pdbx_strand_id
1 'polypeptide(L)'
;MTMFGYVDRALTLAQKRYADVKNRDPQSPLLQMYDSIVQQLLFLRDLIEGKEKDRAKLWDMTFGMYAGKEFDHSDELFFERLSDAWFIVDQIRRGLKVRLPHEVDTNYNKKKQNLMKKFPDEF
;
A
#
# COMPACT_ATOMS: atom_id res chain seq x y z
N MET A 1 5.63 13.73 5.48
CA MET A 1 4.73 12.59 5.16
C MET A 1 4.24 12.02 6.48
N THR A 2 2.99 11.57 6.59
CA THR A 2 2.43 10.96 7.83
C THR A 2 2.08 9.49 7.59
N MET A 3 1.77 8.71 8.64
CA MET A 3 1.27 7.33 8.48
C MET A 3 0.06 7.28 7.55
N PHE A 4 -0.92 8.16 7.80
CA PHE A 4 -2.08 8.33 6.94
C PHE A 4 -1.67 8.61 5.50
N GLY A 5 -0.73 9.53 5.26
CA GLY A 5 -0.28 9.86 3.90
C GLY A 5 0.35 8.69 3.13
N TYR A 6 1.04 7.76 3.80
CA TYR A 6 1.54 6.55 3.15
C TYR A 6 0.42 5.60 2.77
N VAL A 7 -0.49 5.33 3.71
CA VAL A 7 -1.60 4.41 3.49
C VAL A 7 -2.58 4.96 2.46
N ASP A 8 -2.85 6.26 2.48
CA ASP A 8 -3.74 6.93 1.53
C ASP A 8 -3.18 6.94 0.10
N ARG A 9 -1.86 7.12 -0.05
CA ARG A 9 -1.18 6.98 -1.36
C ARG A 9 -1.27 5.55 -1.91
N ALA A 10 -1.05 4.56 -1.06
CA ALA A 10 -1.19 3.16 -1.45
C ALA A 10 -2.63 2.82 -1.83
N LEU A 11 -3.60 3.31 -1.05
CA LEU A 11 -5.03 3.10 -1.30
C LEU A 11 -5.47 3.75 -2.62
N THR A 12 -5.09 5.00 -2.85
CA THR A 12 -5.42 5.73 -4.08
C THR A 12 -4.90 4.98 -5.31
N LEU A 13 -3.65 4.52 -5.26
CA LEU A 13 -3.06 3.76 -6.36
C LEU A 13 -3.71 2.37 -6.52
N ALA A 14 -4.02 1.68 -5.43
CA ALA A 14 -4.74 0.40 -5.46
C ALA A 14 -6.12 0.53 -6.11
N GLN A 15 -6.87 1.59 -5.78
CA GLN A 15 -8.18 1.87 -6.39
C GLN A 15 -8.05 2.17 -7.88
N LYS A 16 -7.03 2.93 -8.28
CA LYS A 16 -6.72 3.20 -9.70
C LYS A 16 -6.44 1.90 -10.45
N ARG A 17 -5.55 1.05 -9.94
CA ARG A 17 -5.21 -0.23 -10.58
C ARG A 17 -6.40 -1.20 -10.63
N TYR A 18 -7.22 -1.26 -9.58
CA TYR A 18 -8.46 -2.01 -9.60
C TYR A 18 -9.40 -1.53 -10.73
N ALA A 19 -9.60 -0.21 -10.86
CA ALA A 19 -10.43 0.36 -11.92
C ALA A 19 -9.84 0.08 -13.32
N ASP A 20 -8.54 0.21 -13.51
CA ASP A 20 -7.85 -0.08 -14.77
C ASP A 20 -8.07 -1.53 -15.22
N VAL A 21 -7.88 -2.49 -14.31
CA VAL A 21 -8.12 -3.92 -14.59
C VAL A 21 -9.59 -4.18 -14.86
N LYS A 22 -10.50 -3.61 -14.05
CA LYS A 22 -11.95 -3.80 -14.20
C LYS A 22 -12.47 -3.28 -15.52
N ASN A 23 -11.96 -2.13 -15.97
CA ASN A 23 -12.36 -1.53 -17.24
C ASN A 23 -11.81 -2.29 -18.44
N ARG A 24 -10.61 -2.90 -18.31
CA ARG A 24 -9.99 -3.70 -19.37
C ARG A 24 -10.59 -5.10 -19.49
N ASP A 25 -10.78 -5.76 -18.35
CA ASP A 25 -11.29 -7.13 -18.26
C ASP A 25 -12.12 -7.30 -16.96
N PRO A 26 -13.44 -7.09 -17.04
CA PRO A 26 -14.35 -7.23 -15.89
C PRO A 26 -14.44 -8.64 -15.32
N GLN A 27 -13.99 -9.67 -16.05
CA GLN A 27 -14.00 -11.07 -15.60
C GLN A 27 -12.60 -11.55 -15.18
N SER A 28 -11.63 -10.64 -15.12
CA SER A 28 -10.26 -10.99 -14.74
C SER A 28 -10.21 -11.59 -13.33
N PRO A 29 -9.60 -12.77 -13.15
CA PRO A 29 -9.42 -13.35 -11.81
C PRO A 29 -8.54 -12.47 -10.90
N LEU A 30 -7.75 -11.56 -11.48
CA LEU A 30 -6.93 -10.59 -10.74
C LEU A 30 -7.78 -9.57 -9.97
N LEU A 31 -9.02 -9.34 -10.37
CA LEU A 31 -9.90 -8.37 -9.71
C LEU A 31 -10.11 -8.69 -8.22
N GLN A 32 -10.18 -9.97 -7.87
CA GLN A 32 -10.33 -10.38 -6.48
C GLN A 32 -9.11 -10.01 -5.63
N MET A 33 -7.90 -10.11 -6.20
CA MET A 33 -6.68 -9.69 -5.53
C MET A 33 -6.64 -8.18 -5.33
N TYR A 34 -6.91 -7.40 -6.39
CA TYR A 34 -6.92 -5.93 -6.29
C TYR A 34 -7.99 -5.43 -5.32
N ASP A 35 -9.21 -6.01 -5.35
CA ASP A 35 -10.26 -5.68 -4.38
C ASP A 35 -9.80 -6.02 -2.95
N SER A 36 -9.21 -7.20 -2.72
CA SER A 36 -8.67 -7.57 -1.40
C SER A 36 -7.64 -6.56 -0.90
N ILE A 37 -6.73 -6.09 -1.77
CA ILE A 37 -5.74 -5.05 -1.42
C ILE A 37 -6.45 -3.75 -1.03
N VAL A 38 -7.44 -3.31 -1.81
CA VAL A 38 -8.23 -2.09 -1.52
C VAL A 38 -8.94 -2.19 -0.18
N GLN A 39 -9.64 -3.29 0.09
CA GLN A 39 -10.37 -3.49 1.36
C GLN A 39 -9.42 -3.49 2.57
N GLN A 40 -8.27 -4.14 2.44
CA GLN A 40 -7.25 -4.16 3.48
C GLN A 40 -6.67 -2.75 3.74
N LEU A 41 -6.40 -1.96 2.71
CA LEU A 41 -5.90 -0.59 2.85
C LEU A 41 -6.96 0.36 3.42
N LEU A 42 -8.24 0.18 3.08
CA LEU A 42 -9.35 0.90 3.70
C LEU A 42 -9.42 0.63 5.21
N PHE A 43 -9.38 -0.64 5.60
CA PHE A 43 -9.33 -1.03 7.01
C PHE A 43 -8.14 -0.39 7.74
N LEU A 44 -6.94 -0.44 7.15
CA LEU A 44 -5.75 0.17 7.75
C LEU A 44 -5.88 1.69 7.91
N ARG A 45 -6.46 2.36 6.91
CA ARG A 45 -6.73 3.81 6.97
C ARG A 45 -7.67 4.13 8.12
N ASP A 46 -8.79 3.42 8.21
CA ASP A 46 -9.80 3.63 9.24
C ASP A 46 -9.25 3.34 10.65
N LEU A 47 -8.35 2.36 10.78
CA LEU A 47 -7.63 2.08 12.02
C LEU A 47 -6.70 3.23 12.42
N ILE A 48 -5.96 3.80 11.47
CA ILE A 48 -5.04 4.92 11.73
C ILE A 48 -5.81 6.20 12.08
N GLU A 49 -6.98 6.41 11.48
CA GLU A 49 -7.89 7.52 11.81
C GLU A 49 -8.64 7.32 13.14
N GLY A 50 -8.57 6.12 13.74
CA GLY A 50 -9.26 5.78 14.98
C GLY A 50 -10.76 5.50 14.83
N LYS A 51 -11.24 5.34 13.58
CA LYS A 51 -12.62 4.92 13.28
C LYS A 51 -12.80 3.44 13.55
N GLU A 52 -11.78 2.65 13.24
CA GLU A 52 -11.67 1.24 13.60
C GLU A 52 -10.80 1.09 14.86
N LYS A 53 -11.18 0.18 15.74
CA LYS A 53 -10.48 -0.09 17.02
C LYS A 53 -10.01 -1.53 17.12
N ASP A 54 -10.65 -2.44 16.39
CA ASP A 54 -10.28 -3.84 16.37
C ASP A 54 -9.02 -4.03 15.53
N ARG A 55 -7.93 -4.39 16.21
CA ARG A 55 -6.62 -4.65 15.61
C ARG A 55 -6.44 -6.11 15.19
N ALA A 56 -7.38 -7.01 15.52
CA ALA A 56 -7.24 -8.43 15.23
C ALA A 56 -7.07 -8.68 13.73
N LYS A 57 -7.87 -8.00 12.91
CA LYS A 57 -7.81 -8.06 11.44
C LYS A 57 -6.46 -7.65 10.86
N LEU A 58 -5.61 -6.91 11.61
CA LEU A 58 -4.26 -6.66 11.14
C LEU A 58 -3.54 -7.96 10.87
N TRP A 59 -3.69 -9.02 11.67
CA TRP A 59 -2.98 -10.29 11.51
C TRP A 59 -3.37 -11.05 10.23
N ASP A 60 -4.58 -10.83 9.73
CA ASP A 60 -5.12 -11.48 8.53
C ASP A 60 -4.73 -10.75 7.23
N MET A 61 -4.12 -9.57 7.32
CA MET A 61 -3.71 -8.81 6.14
C MET A 61 -2.58 -9.51 5.38
N THR A 62 -2.70 -9.51 4.06
CA THR A 62 -1.80 -10.23 3.13
C THR A 62 -1.28 -9.33 2.00
N PHE A 63 -1.69 -8.06 1.91
CA PHE A 63 -1.31 -7.21 0.78
C PHE A 63 0.22 -7.02 0.63
N GLY A 64 1.01 -7.11 1.71
CA GLY A 64 2.47 -7.10 1.62
C GLY A 64 3.06 -8.33 0.93
N MET A 65 2.38 -9.48 1.01
CA MET A 65 2.77 -10.67 0.24
C MET A 65 2.48 -10.45 -1.25
N TYR A 66 1.32 -9.87 -1.59
CA TYR A 66 0.99 -9.56 -3.00
C TYR A 66 1.99 -8.56 -3.60
N ALA A 67 2.40 -7.55 -2.83
CA ALA A 67 3.44 -6.61 -3.24
C ALA A 67 4.67 -7.33 -3.81
N GLY A 68 5.29 -8.20 -3.01
CA GLY A 68 6.53 -8.87 -3.41
C GLY A 68 6.35 -9.95 -4.48
N LYS A 69 5.20 -10.65 -4.52
CA LYS A 69 5.01 -11.75 -5.47
C LYS A 69 4.54 -11.29 -6.85
N GLU A 70 3.74 -10.23 -6.89
CA GLU A 70 2.99 -9.86 -8.10
C GLU A 70 3.52 -8.58 -8.73
N PHE A 71 4.08 -7.65 -7.94
CA PHE A 71 4.34 -6.28 -8.39
C PHE A 71 5.82 -5.87 -8.43
N ASP A 72 6.74 -6.63 -7.82
CA ASP A 72 8.16 -6.24 -7.73
C ASP A 72 8.83 -6.01 -9.10
N HIS A 73 8.36 -6.71 -10.14
CA HIS A 73 8.85 -6.62 -11.51
C HIS A 73 7.80 -6.11 -12.51
N SER A 74 6.53 -6.03 -12.12
CA SER A 74 5.43 -5.68 -13.02
C SER A 74 4.90 -4.24 -12.83
N ASP A 75 4.94 -3.71 -11.60
CA ASP A 75 4.51 -2.35 -11.27
C ASP A 75 5.34 -1.81 -10.09
N GLU A 76 6.53 -1.28 -10.41
CA GLU A 76 7.50 -0.76 -9.45
C GLU A 76 6.89 0.30 -8.51
N LEU A 77 6.04 1.18 -9.03
CA LEU A 77 5.42 2.21 -8.20
C LEU A 77 4.44 1.58 -7.21
N PHE A 78 3.59 0.66 -7.67
CA PHE A 78 2.62 0.03 -6.81
C PHE A 78 3.29 -0.83 -5.74
N PHE A 79 4.34 -1.57 -6.12
CA PHE A 79 5.19 -2.31 -5.20
C PHE A 79 5.74 -1.42 -4.07
N GLU A 80 6.34 -0.26 -4.40
CA GLU A 80 6.91 0.65 -3.41
C GLU A 80 5.83 1.23 -2.49
N ARG A 81 4.67 1.63 -3.02
CA ARG A 81 3.55 2.15 -2.19
C ARG A 81 2.99 1.10 -1.24
N LEU A 82 2.81 -0.13 -1.70
CA LEU A 82 2.35 -1.23 -0.86
C LEU A 82 3.41 -1.60 0.19
N SER A 83 4.69 -1.57 -0.16
CA SER A 83 5.78 -1.84 0.78
C SER A 83 5.84 -0.82 1.91
N ASP A 84 5.69 0.47 1.58
CA ASP A 84 5.61 1.54 2.58
C ASP A 84 4.41 1.36 3.54
N ALA A 85 3.23 1.02 3.01
CA ALA A 85 2.05 0.76 3.83
C ALA A 85 2.19 -0.53 4.66
N TRP A 86 2.81 -1.57 4.10
CA TRP A 86 3.07 -2.83 4.81
C TRP A 86 4.05 -2.64 5.97
N PHE A 87 5.06 -1.78 5.80
CA PHE A 87 5.97 -1.41 6.89
C PHE A 87 5.21 -0.86 8.10
N ILE A 88 4.19 -0.03 7.87
CA ILE A 88 3.33 0.50 8.94
C ILE A 88 2.54 -0.62 9.62
N VAL A 89 1.97 -1.56 8.85
CA VAL A 89 1.26 -2.74 9.39
C VAL A 89 2.18 -3.56 10.31
N ASP A 90 3.39 -3.88 9.86
CA ASP A 90 4.36 -4.66 10.64
C ASP A 90 4.69 -3.99 11.98
N GLN A 91 4.93 -2.67 11.96
CA GLN A 91 5.21 -1.91 13.19
C GLN A 91 4.01 -1.95 14.16
N ILE A 92 2.78 -1.75 13.66
CA ILE A 92 1.57 -1.76 14.51
C ILE A 92 1.32 -3.16 15.08
N ARG A 93 1.44 -4.22 14.27
CA ARG A 93 1.25 -5.62 14.72
C ARG A 93 2.20 -5.99 15.86
N ARG A 94 3.43 -5.51 15.81
CA ARG A 94 4.47 -5.76 16.81
C ARG A 94 4.37 -4.87 18.05
N GLY A 95 3.36 -3.99 18.13
CA GLY A 95 3.21 -3.04 19.23
C GLY A 95 4.34 -2.01 19.30
N LEU A 96 5.04 -1.77 18.18
CA LEU A 96 6.14 -0.83 18.12
C LEU A 96 5.61 0.60 17.99
N LYS A 97 6.40 1.57 18.50
CA LYS A 97 6.22 2.96 18.10
C LYS A 97 6.48 3.05 16.59
N VAL A 98 5.46 3.40 15.83
CA VAL A 98 5.56 3.46 14.36
C VAL A 98 6.58 4.51 13.96
N ARG A 99 7.65 4.06 13.30
CA ARG A 99 8.53 4.90 12.49
C ARG A 99 8.01 4.93 11.07
N LEU A 100 8.20 6.05 10.38
CA LEU A 100 7.78 6.21 9.00
C LEU A 100 8.86 5.70 8.04
N PRO A 101 8.51 5.20 6.85
CA PRO A 101 9.48 4.68 5.89
C PRO A 101 10.68 5.62 5.63
N HIS A 102 10.42 6.93 5.46
CA HIS A 102 11.48 7.92 5.25
C HIS A 102 12.39 8.20 6.46
N GLU A 103 11.97 7.79 7.65
CA GLU A 103 12.78 7.91 8.88
C GLU A 103 13.76 6.74 9.03
N VAL A 104 13.55 5.64 8.28
CA VAL A 104 14.31 4.39 8.41
C VAL A 104 15.11 4.08 7.15
N ASP A 105 14.54 4.29 5.96
CA ASP A 105 15.23 4.09 4.69
C ASP A 105 16.06 5.34 4.30
N THR A 106 17.37 5.22 4.43
CA THR A 106 18.33 6.28 4.06
C THR A 106 18.29 6.64 2.58
N ASN A 107 17.81 5.74 1.72
CA ASN A 107 17.66 5.95 0.29
C ASN A 107 16.28 6.45 -0.11
N TYR A 108 15.36 6.66 0.85
CA TYR A 108 13.96 7.00 0.57
C TYR A 108 13.82 8.19 -0.38
N ASN A 109 14.54 9.29 -0.13
CA ASN A 109 14.44 10.49 -0.96
C ASN A 109 14.93 10.25 -2.40
N LYS A 110 15.99 9.44 -2.56
CA LYS A 110 16.52 9.07 -3.87
C LYS A 110 15.53 8.18 -4.63
N LYS A 111 14.95 7.17 -3.96
CA LYS A 111 13.89 6.32 -4.53
C LYS A 111 12.69 7.15 -4.95
N LYS A 112 12.20 8.03 -4.05
CA LYS A 112 11.08 8.94 -4.33
C LYS A 112 11.35 9.80 -5.57
N GLN A 113 12.52 10.42 -5.68
CA GLN A 113 12.87 11.22 -6.86
C GLN A 113 12.91 10.39 -8.14
N ASN A 114 13.44 9.16 -8.08
CA ASN A 114 13.46 8.28 -9.24
C ASN A 114 12.05 7.88 -9.68
N LEU A 115 11.19 7.52 -8.72
CA LEU A 115 9.79 7.20 -8.99
C LEU A 115 9.03 8.42 -9.55
N MET A 116 9.25 9.62 -9.03
CA MET A 116 8.67 10.86 -9.57
C MET A 116 9.07 11.12 -11.02
N LYS A 117 10.32 10.81 -11.38
CA LYS A 117 10.80 10.94 -12.76
C LYS A 117 10.19 9.90 -13.70
N LYS A 118 10.01 8.66 -13.21
CA LYS A 118 9.44 7.55 -14.00
C LYS A 118 7.92 7.66 -14.15
N PHE A 119 7.24 8.15 -13.13
CA PHE A 119 5.77 8.16 -13.02
C PHE A 119 5.25 9.55 -12.59
N PRO A 120 5.50 10.62 -13.38
CA PRO A 120 5.19 11.99 -12.98
C PRO A 120 3.68 12.21 -12.71
N ASP A 121 2.81 11.51 -13.43
CA ASP A 121 1.35 11.65 -13.31
C ASP A 121 0.73 10.88 -12.12
N GLU A 122 1.57 10.25 -11.27
CA GLU A 122 1.14 9.35 -10.19
C GLU A 122 1.58 9.82 -8.77
N PHE A 123 1.98 11.09 -8.60
CA PHE A 123 2.70 11.57 -7.40
C PHE A 123 2.06 12.67 -6.54
#